data_AF-A0A2N3F1R7-F1
#
_entry.id   AF-A0A2N3F1R7-F1
#
_cell.length_a   1.000
_cell.length_b   1.000
_cell.length_c   1.000
_cell.angle_alpha   90.00
_cell.angle_beta   90.00
_cell.angle_gamma   90.00
#
_symmetry.space_group_name_H-M   'P 1'
#
loop_
_entity.id
_entity.type
_entity.pdbx_description
1 polymer ?
#
loop_
_entity_poly.entity_id
_entity_poly.type
_entity_poly.pdbx_seq_one_letter_code
_entity_poly.pdbx_strand_id
1 'polypeptide(L)'
;RGFRGRLQPRRHIVSAWNPALIDEMALPPCHALFQFYVADGKLSCQLYQRSADLFLGVPFNIASYALLTHMIAAQTGLEVGDFVWTGGDCHIYSNHLDQVELQLSREPYPYPTLRLAAKDSLLDYDIDDVEIVDYQHHPGIKAPIAV
;
A
#
# COMPACT_ATOMS: atom_id res chain seq x y z
N ARG A 1 13.08 15.68 -11.32
CA ARG A 1 13.74 16.59 -10.34
C ARG A 1 13.18 16.48 -8.89
N GLY A 2 12.17 15.64 -8.60
CA GLY A 2 11.46 15.63 -7.31
C GLY A 2 12.28 15.17 -6.10
N PHE A 3 12.82 13.95 -6.10
CA PHE A 3 13.60 13.42 -4.96
C PHE A 3 15.10 13.73 -5.05
N ARG A 4 15.67 13.70 -6.25
CA ARG A 4 17.12 13.84 -6.48
C ARG A 4 17.64 15.30 -6.56
N GLY A 5 16.77 16.31 -6.55
CA GLY A 5 17.16 17.71 -6.88
C GLY A 5 16.88 18.77 -5.81
N ARG A 6 15.80 18.61 -5.03
CA ARG A 6 15.48 19.41 -3.85
C ARG A 6 14.60 18.56 -2.93
N LEU A 7 15.12 18.15 -1.77
CA LEU A 7 14.33 17.59 -0.68
C LEU A 7 13.43 18.72 -0.13
N GLN A 8 12.31 18.99 -0.78
CA GLN A 8 11.21 19.71 -0.14
C GLN A 8 10.23 18.67 0.41
N PRO A 9 10.43 18.17 1.63
CA PRO A 9 9.79 16.95 2.15
C PRO A 9 8.26 17.06 2.33
N ARG A 10 7.66 18.21 1.97
CA ARG A 10 6.26 18.55 2.24
C ARG A 10 5.38 18.60 1.00
N ARG A 11 5.91 18.26 -0.19
CA ARG A 11 5.18 18.39 -1.47
C ARG A 11 5.36 17.20 -2.41
N HIS A 12 5.95 16.10 -1.95
CA HIS A 12 6.04 14.86 -2.70
C HIS A 12 4.71 14.11 -2.61
N ILE A 13 3.71 14.60 -3.33
CA ILE A 13 2.33 14.14 -3.28
C ILE A 13 1.96 13.56 -4.64
N VAL A 14 1.25 12.43 -4.62
CA VAL A 14 0.57 11.85 -5.78
C VAL A 14 -0.92 11.76 -5.42
N SER A 15 -1.76 12.36 -6.26
CA SER A 15 -3.22 12.32 -6.12
C SER A 15 -3.81 11.59 -7.31
N ALA A 16 -4.55 10.51 -7.04
CA ALA A 16 -5.42 9.88 -8.03
C ALA A 16 -6.78 10.60 -8.11
N TRP A 17 -7.12 11.38 -7.09
CA TRP A 17 -8.38 12.14 -7.05
C TRP A 17 -8.31 13.37 -7.96
N ASN A 18 -8.96 13.28 -9.12
CA ASN A 18 -9.14 14.40 -10.05
C ASN A 18 -10.62 14.79 -10.13
N PRO A 19 -11.07 15.84 -9.42
CA PRO A 19 -12.47 16.26 -9.38
C PRO A 19 -13.10 16.50 -10.76
N ALA A 20 -12.33 16.95 -11.75
CA ALA A 20 -12.83 17.26 -13.08
C ALA A 20 -13.14 16.00 -13.91
N LEU A 21 -12.61 14.83 -13.52
CA LEU A 21 -12.76 13.57 -14.25
C LEU A 21 -13.49 12.50 -13.43
N ILE A 22 -14.01 12.81 -12.24
CA ILE A 22 -14.62 11.80 -11.35
C ILE A 22 -15.75 11.05 -12.04
N ASP A 23 -16.60 11.75 -12.80
CA ASP A 23 -17.75 11.16 -13.48
C ASP A 23 -17.35 10.30 -14.71
N GLU A 24 -16.10 10.45 -15.19
CA GLU A 24 -15.55 9.66 -16.30
C GLU A 24 -14.86 8.37 -15.81
N MET A 25 -14.62 8.23 -14.51
CA MET A 25 -13.96 7.06 -13.92
C MET A 25 -14.98 5.92 -13.72
N ALA A 26 -14.59 4.68 -14.03
CA ALA A 26 -15.43 3.51 -13.79
C ALA A 26 -15.88 3.41 -12.32
N LEU A 27 -14.95 3.72 -11.40
CA LEU A 27 -15.21 3.97 -9.98
C LEU A 27 -14.24 5.05 -9.48
N PRO A 28 -14.68 6.02 -8.66
CA PRO A 28 -13.78 6.99 -8.06
C PRO A 28 -12.71 6.28 -7.21
N PRO A 29 -11.44 6.71 -7.25
CA PRO A 29 -10.35 5.97 -6.62
C PRO A 29 -10.54 5.88 -5.10
N CYS A 30 -10.38 4.68 -4.54
CA CYS A 30 -10.38 4.46 -3.10
C CYS A 30 -9.09 5.01 -2.47
N HIS A 31 -7.94 4.79 -3.11
CA HIS A 31 -6.64 5.37 -2.72
C HIS A 31 -6.50 6.76 -3.34
N ALA A 32 -7.01 7.77 -2.65
CA ALA A 32 -7.19 9.09 -3.24
C ALA A 32 -5.87 9.88 -3.34
N LEU A 33 -5.01 9.78 -2.32
CA LEU A 33 -3.80 10.58 -2.22
C LEU A 33 -2.74 9.86 -1.37
N PHE A 34 -1.47 9.95 -1.77
CA PHE A 34 -0.36 9.56 -0.92
C PHE A 34 0.77 10.59 -0.96
N GLN A 35 1.52 10.67 0.14
CA GLN A 35 2.63 11.58 0.33
C GLN A 35 3.87 10.82 0.78
N PHE A 36 5.01 11.14 0.17
CA PHE A 36 6.32 10.68 0.65
C PHE A 36 6.97 11.71 1.58
N TYR A 37 7.72 11.19 2.53
CA TYR A 37 8.52 11.97 3.46
C TYR A 37 9.92 11.36 3.56
N VAL A 38 10.95 12.20 3.71
CA VAL A 38 12.33 11.76 3.84
C VAL A 38 12.94 12.37 5.10
N ALA A 39 13.45 11.52 5.99
CA ALA A 39 14.24 11.91 7.16
C ALA A 39 15.32 10.85 7.43
N ASP A 40 16.50 11.29 7.87
CA ASP A 40 17.61 10.41 8.28
C ASP A 40 17.96 9.31 7.26
N GLY A 41 17.90 9.64 5.97
CA GLY A 41 18.19 8.70 4.87
C GLY A 41 17.07 7.69 4.59
N LYS A 42 15.91 7.81 5.24
CA LYS A 42 14.77 6.91 5.09
C LYS A 42 13.60 7.56 4.38
N LEU A 43 12.92 6.81 3.52
CA LEU A 43 11.72 7.20 2.80
C LEU A 43 10.48 6.55 3.43
N SER A 44 9.60 7.38 3.98
CA SER A 44 8.28 6.99 4.50
C SER A 44 7.19 7.35 3.50
N CYS A 45 6.06 6.64 3.55
CA CYS A 45 4.87 6.90 2.73
C CYS A 45 3.62 6.96 3.60
N GLN A 46 2.84 8.02 3.47
CA GLN A 46 1.49 8.11 4.03
C GLN A 46 0.44 7.99 2.93
N LEU A 47 -0.48 7.03 3.05
CA LEU A 47 -1.63 6.86 2.17
C LEU A 47 -2.91 7.39 2.86
N TYR A 48 -3.70 8.17 2.14
CA TYR A 48 -5.09 8.45 2.45
C TYR A 48 -6.03 7.64 1.55
N GLN A 49 -6.82 6.76 2.17
CA GLN A 49 -7.81 5.90 1.52
C GLN A 49 -9.22 6.32 1.94
N ARG A 50 -10.02 6.88 1.02
CA ARG A 50 -11.34 7.45 1.35
C ARG A 50 -12.37 6.41 1.83
N SER A 51 -12.22 5.17 1.38
CA SER A 51 -13.17 4.07 1.59
C SER A 51 -12.41 2.74 1.63
N ALA A 52 -12.63 1.97 2.69
CA ALA A 52 -11.76 0.89 3.09
C ALA A 52 -12.58 -0.32 3.59
N ASP A 53 -12.79 -1.27 2.68
CA ASP A 53 -13.19 -2.63 3.03
C ASP A 53 -12.06 -3.28 3.83
N LEU A 54 -12.28 -3.41 5.14
CA LEU A 54 -11.27 -3.88 6.08
C LEU A 54 -10.91 -5.36 5.90
N PHE A 55 -11.81 -6.18 5.35
CA PHE A 55 -11.60 -7.63 5.23
C PHE A 55 -10.97 -8.02 3.90
N LEU A 56 -11.50 -7.53 2.78
CA LEU A 56 -10.96 -7.86 1.45
C LEU A 56 -9.98 -6.81 0.95
N GLY A 57 -10.32 -5.52 1.04
CA GLY A 57 -9.56 -4.45 0.36
C GLY A 57 -8.26 -4.09 1.05
N VAL A 58 -8.35 -3.71 2.33
CA VAL A 58 -7.23 -3.16 3.11
C VAL A 58 -6.00 -4.06 3.15
N PRO A 59 -6.10 -5.40 3.31
CA PRO A 59 -4.93 -6.27 3.28
C PRO A 59 -4.09 -6.12 2.00
N PHE A 60 -4.73 -6.06 0.82
CA PHE A 60 -4.03 -5.82 -0.44
C PHE A 60 -3.49 -4.39 -0.54
N ASN A 61 -4.20 -3.42 0.02
CA ASN A 61 -3.79 -2.01 -0.04
C ASN A 61 -2.53 -1.76 0.79
N ILE A 62 -2.42 -2.39 1.96
CA ILE A 62 -1.21 -2.34 2.79
C ILE A 62 -0.02 -2.94 2.02
N ALA A 63 -0.18 -4.15 1.47
CA ALA A 63 0.89 -4.81 0.72
C ALA A 63 1.34 -4.00 -0.51
N SER A 64 0.38 -3.45 -1.27
CA SER A 64 0.64 -2.66 -2.47
C SER A 64 1.45 -1.38 -2.18
N TYR A 65 1.05 -0.62 -1.16
CA TYR A 65 1.74 0.62 -0.83
C TYR A 65 3.05 0.40 -0.06
N ALA A 66 3.18 -0.70 0.68
CA ALA A 66 4.48 -1.13 1.21
C ALA A 66 5.45 -1.45 0.06
N LEU A 67 5.02 -2.24 -0.93
CA LEU A 67 5.83 -2.54 -2.11
C LEU A 67 6.22 -1.27 -2.87
N LEU A 68 5.27 -0.36 -3.13
CA LEU A 68 5.55 0.93 -3.77
C LEU A 68 6.59 1.73 -2.98
N THR A 69 6.49 1.77 -1.65
CA THR A 69 7.45 2.46 -0.78
C THR A 69 8.86 1.87 -0.93
N HIS A 70 8.98 0.54 -0.94
CA HIS A 70 10.26 -0.13 -1.20
C HIS A 70 10.83 0.17 -2.59
N MET A 71 9.99 0.14 -3.63
CA MET A 71 10.42 0.44 -5.00
C MET A 71 10.92 1.88 -5.13
N ILE A 72 10.22 2.86 -4.53
CA ILE A 72 10.64 4.26 -4.56
C ILE A 72 11.91 4.49 -3.73
N ALA A 73 12.03 3.86 -2.56
CA ALA A 73 13.23 3.91 -1.74
C ALA A 73 14.46 3.40 -2.52
N ALA A 74 14.35 2.23 -3.15
CA ALA A 74 15.39 1.66 -4.01
C ALA A 74 15.80 2.62 -5.14
N GLN A 75 14.83 3.21 -5.85
CA GLN A 75 15.08 4.13 -6.97
C GLN A 75 15.62 5.51 -6.53
N THR A 76 15.53 5.83 -5.25
CA THR A 76 16.05 7.08 -4.68
C THR A 76 17.34 6.89 -3.89
N GLY A 77 17.81 5.64 -3.73
CA GLY A 77 18.97 5.30 -2.91
C GLY A 77 18.74 5.57 -1.42
N LEU A 78 17.49 5.49 -0.97
CA LEU A 78 17.09 5.69 0.42
C LEU A 78 16.76 4.34 1.07
N GLU A 79 16.89 4.29 2.39
CA GLU A 79 16.37 3.19 3.19
C GLU A 79 14.84 3.29 3.31
N VAL A 80 14.18 2.19 3.65
CA VAL A 80 12.73 2.17 3.89
C VAL A 80 12.42 2.71 5.29
N GLY A 81 11.51 3.67 5.35
CA GLY A 81 10.94 4.21 6.59
C GLY A 81 9.57 3.61 6.90
N ASP A 82 8.67 4.44 7.41
CA ASP A 82 7.34 4.00 7.83
C ASP A 82 6.35 4.02 6.67
N PHE A 83 5.45 3.03 6.64
CA PHE A 83 4.21 3.12 5.90
C PHE A 83 3.07 3.48 6.85
N VAL A 84 2.43 4.62 6.62
CA VAL A 84 1.32 5.15 7.43
C VAL A 84 0.04 5.09 6.60
N TRP A 85 -0.90 4.24 7.01
CA TRP A 85 -2.20 4.14 6.37
C TRP A 85 -3.23 5.00 7.12
N THR A 86 -3.97 5.85 6.40
CA THR A 86 -5.04 6.69 6.92
C THR A 86 -6.33 6.38 6.17
N GLY A 87 -7.29 5.75 6.86
CA GLY A 87 -8.62 5.48 6.31
C GLY A 87 -9.61 6.61 6.56
N GLY A 88 -10.50 6.83 5.59
CA GLY A 88 -11.72 7.64 5.73
C GLY A 88 -12.86 6.79 6.29
N ASP A 89 -13.73 6.31 5.41
CA ASP A 89 -14.76 5.33 5.78
C ASP A 89 -14.14 3.92 5.86
N CYS A 90 -13.92 3.44 7.09
CA CYS A 90 -13.42 2.10 7.38
C CYS A 90 -14.59 1.21 7.79
N HIS A 91 -14.86 0.15 7.02
CA HIS A 91 -16.03 -0.69 7.22
C HIS A 91 -15.74 -2.17 7.05
N ILE A 92 -16.61 -2.98 7.67
CA ILE A 92 -16.72 -4.42 7.46
C ILE A 92 -18.10 -4.65 6.86
N TYR A 93 -18.18 -5.37 5.75
CA TYR A 93 -19.48 -5.75 5.19
C TYR A 93 -20.17 -6.79 6.08
N SER A 94 -21.48 -6.70 6.21
CA SER A 94 -22.27 -7.59 7.08
C SER A 94 -22.17 -9.07 6.69
N ASN A 95 -21.91 -9.36 5.41
CA ASN A 95 -21.67 -10.71 4.90
C ASN A 95 -20.23 -11.23 5.12
N HIS A 96 -19.38 -10.47 5.83
CA HIS A 96 -17.99 -10.85 6.16
C HIS A 96 -17.75 -11.05 7.67
N LEU A 97 -18.78 -10.91 8.52
CA LEU A 97 -18.59 -10.94 9.98
C LEU A 97 -17.99 -12.26 10.48
N ASP A 98 -18.55 -13.40 10.06
CA ASP A 98 -18.03 -14.72 10.44
C ASP A 98 -16.57 -14.93 10.02
N GLN A 99 -16.19 -14.40 8.85
CA GLN A 99 -14.82 -14.47 8.34
C GLN A 99 -13.85 -13.61 9.16
N VAL A 100 -14.29 -12.41 9.55
CA VAL A 100 -13.50 -11.52 10.42
C VAL A 100 -13.33 -12.15 11.80
N GLU A 101 -14.38 -12.70 12.39
CA GLU A 101 -14.31 -13.38 13.69
C GLU A 101 -13.32 -14.56 13.66
N LEU A 102 -13.38 -15.38 12.59
CA LEU A 102 -12.43 -16.47 12.38
C LEU A 102 -10.99 -15.96 12.20
N GLN A 103 -10.78 -14.83 11.52
CA GLN A 103 -9.45 -14.25 11.36
C GLN A 103 -8.89 -13.74 12.68
N LEU A 104 -9.71 -13.06 13.48
CA LEU A 104 -9.35 -12.51 14.79
C LEU A 104 -9.08 -13.58 15.84
N SER A 105 -9.56 -14.81 15.64
CA SER A 105 -9.28 -15.93 16.55
C SER A 105 -7.91 -16.58 16.33
N ARG A 106 -7.12 -16.13 15.33
CA ARG A 106 -5.83 -16.73 14.96
C ARG A 106 -4.67 -15.91 15.51
N GLU A 107 -3.67 -16.59 16.07
CA GLU A 107 -2.43 -15.96 16.49
C GLU A 107 -1.58 -15.57 15.25
N PRO A 108 -1.10 -14.32 15.13
CA PRO A 108 -0.25 -13.91 14.02
C PRO A 108 1.10 -14.65 14.01
N TYR A 109 1.59 -15.00 12.82
CA TYR A 109 2.99 -15.41 12.63
C TYR A 109 3.90 -14.18 12.45
N PRO A 110 5.23 -14.34 12.58
CA PRO A 110 6.17 -13.30 12.17
C PRO A 110 5.92 -12.84 10.73
N TYR A 111 6.10 -11.54 10.48
CA TYR A 111 5.95 -10.97 9.13
C TYR A 111 7.03 -11.50 8.18
N PRO A 112 6.72 -11.65 6.88
CA PRO A 112 7.72 -11.95 5.86
C PRO A 112 8.67 -10.77 5.65
N THR A 113 9.74 -11.01 4.89
CA THR A 113 10.62 -9.96 4.37
C THR A 113 10.44 -9.81 2.86
N LEU A 114 10.36 -8.56 2.39
CA LEU A 114 10.36 -8.24 0.96
C LEU A 114 11.80 -8.03 0.46
N ARG A 115 12.17 -8.71 -0.63
CA ARG A 115 13.41 -8.45 -1.39
C ARG A 115 13.06 -7.98 -2.79
N LEU A 116 13.78 -6.97 -3.26
CA LEU A 116 13.64 -6.41 -4.61
C LEU A 116 14.96 -6.54 -5.35
N ALA A 117 14.90 -6.99 -6.61
CA ALA A 117 16.04 -6.92 -7.50
C ALA A 117 16.45 -5.47 -7.78
N ALA A 118 17.74 -5.22 -7.98
CA ALA A 118 18.20 -3.88 -8.36
C ALA A 118 17.78 -3.56 -9.80
N LYS A 119 17.22 -2.36 -10.02
CA LYS A 119 16.80 -1.85 -11.33
C LYS A 119 17.26 -0.41 -11.54
N ASP A 120 17.48 -0.03 -12.80
CA ASP A 120 17.91 1.31 -13.18
C ASP A 120 16.74 2.32 -13.17
N SER A 121 15.53 1.84 -13.47
CA SER A 121 14.29 2.61 -13.45
C SER A 121 13.19 1.92 -12.66
N LEU A 122 12.26 2.72 -12.12
CA LEU A 122 11.01 2.24 -11.54
C LEU A 122 10.16 1.44 -12.56
N LEU A 123 10.33 1.73 -13.85
CA LEU A 123 9.55 1.11 -14.93
C LEU A 123 10.15 -0.23 -15.42
N ASP A 124 11.33 -0.62 -14.93
CA ASP A 124 12.03 -1.84 -15.35
C ASP A 124 11.74 -3.05 -14.45
N TYR A 125 10.92 -2.86 -13.41
CA TYR A 125 10.49 -3.94 -12.53
C TYR A 125 9.43 -4.81 -13.21
N ASP A 126 9.63 -6.11 -13.10
CA ASP A 126 8.66 -7.16 -13.44
C ASP A 126 8.32 -7.98 -12.19
N ILE A 127 7.37 -8.90 -12.30
CA ILE A 127 6.90 -9.75 -11.20
C ILE A 127 8.03 -10.61 -10.60
N ASP A 128 8.95 -11.08 -11.43
CA ASP A 128 10.08 -11.94 -11.03
C ASP A 128 11.14 -11.18 -10.21
N ASP A 129 11.06 -9.85 -10.14
CA ASP A 129 11.97 -9.01 -9.35
C ASP A 129 11.52 -8.83 -7.90
N VAL A 130 10.34 -9.34 -7.54
CA VAL A 130 9.70 -9.19 -6.23
C VAL A 130 9.68 -10.54 -5.52
N GLU A 131 10.50 -10.69 -4.49
CA GLU A 131 10.55 -11.92 -3.68
C GLU A 131 10.00 -11.65 -2.27
N ILE A 132 9.02 -12.47 -1.85
CA ILE A 132 8.53 -12.49 -0.47
C ILE A 132 9.14 -13.69 0.25
N VAL A 133 10.01 -13.41 1.20
CA VAL A 133 10.83 -14.40 1.92
C VAL A 133 10.19 -14.73 3.26
N ASP A 134 10.18 -16.02 3.62
CA ASP A 134 9.68 -16.54 4.89
C ASP A 134 8.20 -16.22 5.17
N TYR A 135 7.37 -16.15 4.11
CA TYR A 135 5.94 -15.92 4.28
C TYR A 135 5.22 -17.12 4.89
N GLN A 136 4.93 -17.02 6.18
CA GLN A 136 4.10 -17.95 6.91
C GLN A 136 2.69 -17.38 7.04
N HIS A 137 1.69 -18.17 6.66
CA HIS A 137 0.30 -17.73 6.70
C HIS A 137 -0.63 -18.86 7.13
N HIS A 138 -1.75 -18.46 7.72
CA HIS A 138 -2.86 -19.38 8.01
C HIS A 138 -3.60 -19.77 6.71
N PRO A 139 -4.42 -20.83 6.72
CA PRO A 139 -5.27 -21.17 5.57
C PRO A 139 -6.14 -19.98 5.12
N GLY A 140 -6.28 -19.79 3.81
CA GLY A 140 -7.07 -18.70 3.24
C GLY A 140 -8.53 -18.73 3.71
N ILE A 141 -9.12 -17.55 3.88
CA ILE A 141 -10.53 -17.36 4.23
C ILE A 141 -11.24 -16.79 3.01
N LYS A 142 -12.28 -17.48 2.53
CA LYS A 142 -13.05 -17.03 1.35
C LYS A 142 -14.20 -16.13 1.80
N ALA A 143 -14.37 -15.00 1.13
CA ALA A 143 -15.56 -14.16 1.25
C ALA A 143 -16.00 -13.63 -0.11
N PRO A 144 -17.31 -13.45 -0.35
CA PRO A 144 -17.82 -12.85 -1.57
C PRO A 144 -17.51 -11.35 -1.60
N ILE A 145 -17.17 -10.80 -2.77
CA ILE A 145 -17.05 -9.35 -2.95
C ILE A 145 -18.43 -8.72 -2.77
N ALA A 146 -18.52 -7.63 -2.01
CA ALA A 146 -19.73 -6.82 -1.96
C ALA A 146 -19.83 -5.99 -3.25
N VAL A 147 -20.99 -6.06 -3.92
CA VAL A 147 -21.33 -5.27 -5.10
C VAL A 147 -22.19 -4.09 -4.69
#